data_AF-A0A9N8DVX4-F1
#
_entry.id   AF-A0A9N8DVX4-F1
#
_cell.length_a   1.000
_cell.length_b   1.000
_cell.length_c   1.000
_cell.angle_alpha   90.00
_cell.angle_beta   90.00
_cell.angle_gamma   90.00
#
_symmetry.space_group_name_H-M   'P 1'
#
loop_
_entity.id
_entity.type
_entity.pdbx_description
1 polymer ?
#
loop_
_entity_poly.entity_id
_entity_poly.type
_entity_poly.pdbx_seq_one_letter_code
_entity_poly.pdbx_strand_id
1 'polypeptide(L)'
;MSMFISAKRRYDKQVHTWYSGLTVEKLKYLCKAAGLSFSGNKDVLIERLSSHHLGALFIWVSSRANPAGLTNTDLKEICEGRGIAKTGSRYELVCRILQHESNEALTAAAAAKAKKKRKPLAHLSGQPLEAKKPRISQPHVLYNRIQRKINSGYTDEKYKSYSGSRAHAGDVYKLLSQAINVEITDKGYSQKNPKKALELAKALFVSLTHGFQNINYPGYDNMDSLGDAMGKLETIVESACGLLSREEKTKTLKWSEKLSVTIAPYDFTNADDSLESIMAMLSVEESSGDDSDNDDRKPAASKRNNGEDAAGTLAAKENHALNTASH
;
A
#
# COMPACT_ATOMS: atom_id res chain seq x y z
N MET A 1 -57.87 2.16 -14.02
CA MET A 1 -57.22 1.37 -15.09
C MET A 1 -55.71 1.50 -14.93
N SER A 2 -55.09 0.55 -14.24
CA SER A 2 -53.63 0.53 -13.98
C SER A 2 -52.96 -0.36 -15.03
N MET A 3 -52.11 0.23 -15.88
CA MET A 3 -51.34 -0.49 -16.89
C MET A 3 -50.16 -1.21 -16.22
N PHE A 4 -50.25 -2.53 -16.11
CA PHE A 4 -49.11 -3.38 -15.82
C PHE A 4 -48.17 -3.42 -17.03
N ILE A 5 -47.03 -2.75 -16.91
CA ILE A 5 -45.92 -2.89 -17.87
C ILE A 5 -45.34 -4.30 -17.67
N SER A 6 -45.72 -5.22 -18.56
CA SER A 6 -45.13 -6.56 -18.66
C SER A 6 -43.65 -6.46 -19.02
N ALA A 7 -42.79 -6.77 -18.03
CA ALA A 7 -41.37 -6.98 -18.25
C ALA A 7 -41.17 -8.18 -19.20
N LYS A 8 -40.86 -7.87 -20.45
CA LYS A 8 -40.51 -8.80 -21.52
C LYS A 8 -39.33 -9.68 -21.06
N ARG A 9 -39.61 -10.90 -20.60
CA ARG A 9 -38.59 -11.94 -20.37
C ARG A 9 -37.88 -12.18 -21.71
N ARG A 10 -36.68 -11.61 -21.86
CA ARG A 10 -35.76 -12.00 -22.93
C ARG A 10 -35.39 -13.45 -22.65
N TYR A 11 -35.87 -14.35 -23.50
CA TYR A 11 -35.41 -15.73 -23.51
C TYR A 11 -33.93 -15.67 -23.93
N ASP A 12 -33.06 -15.74 -22.94
CA ASP A 12 -31.62 -15.69 -23.10
C ASP A 12 -31.22 -16.91 -23.92
N LYS A 13 -30.77 -16.71 -25.16
CA LYS A 13 -30.06 -17.75 -25.90
C LYS A 13 -28.75 -17.93 -25.15
N GLN A 14 -28.75 -18.80 -24.13
CA GLN A 14 -27.53 -19.23 -23.46
C GLN A 14 -26.62 -19.82 -24.52
N VAL A 15 -25.68 -19.00 -24.99
CA VAL A 15 -24.56 -19.47 -25.79
C VAL A 15 -23.78 -20.39 -24.85
N HIS A 16 -23.95 -21.69 -25.03
CA HIS A 16 -23.21 -22.70 -24.28
C HIS A 16 -21.72 -22.61 -24.69
N THR A 17 -20.99 -21.73 -24.01
CA THR A 17 -19.54 -21.63 -24.15
C THR A 17 -18.89 -22.67 -23.25
N TRP A 18 -17.67 -23.10 -23.58
CA TRP A 18 -16.90 -23.99 -22.69
C TRP A 18 -16.62 -23.35 -21.31
N TYR A 19 -16.67 -22.01 -21.21
CA TYR A 19 -16.60 -21.28 -19.95
C TYR A 19 -17.73 -21.65 -18.98
N SER A 20 -18.92 -22.00 -19.49
CA SER A 20 -20.04 -22.44 -18.66
C SER A 20 -19.73 -23.71 -17.86
N GLY A 21 -18.81 -24.55 -18.34
CA GLY A 21 -18.34 -25.76 -17.65
C GLY A 21 -17.30 -25.49 -16.54
N LEU A 22 -16.81 -24.26 -16.38
CA LEU A 22 -15.78 -23.92 -15.39
C LEU A 22 -16.39 -23.50 -14.05
N THR A 23 -15.60 -23.65 -12.97
CA THR A 23 -15.93 -23.09 -11.65
C THR A 23 -15.70 -21.58 -11.64
N VAL A 24 -16.36 -20.86 -10.72
CA VAL A 24 -16.20 -19.40 -10.56
C VAL A 24 -14.73 -19.03 -10.32
N GLU A 25 -13.99 -19.82 -9.55
CA GLU A 25 -12.56 -19.61 -9.29
C GLU A 25 -11.71 -19.66 -10.55
N LYS A 26 -11.95 -20.68 -11.41
CA LYS A 26 -11.28 -20.81 -12.70
C LYS A 26 -11.59 -19.63 -13.62
N LEU A 27 -12.85 -19.17 -13.63
CA LEU A 27 -13.25 -17.99 -14.42
C LEU A 27 -12.57 -16.71 -13.91
N LYS A 28 -12.51 -16.51 -12.58
CA LYS A 28 -11.78 -15.38 -11.98
C LYS A 28 -10.31 -15.40 -12.36
N TYR A 29 -9.69 -16.57 -12.37
CA TYR A 29 -8.29 -16.72 -12.75
C TYR A 29 -8.07 -16.42 -14.24
N LEU A 30 -8.95 -16.86 -15.14
CA LEU A 30 -8.92 -16.49 -16.56
C LEU A 30 -9.11 -15.00 -16.78
N CYS A 31 -10.05 -14.35 -16.07
CA CYS A 31 -10.19 -12.89 -16.10
C CYS A 31 -8.88 -12.20 -15.68
N LYS A 32 -8.27 -12.65 -14.57
CA LYS A 32 -6.99 -12.10 -14.09
C LYS A 32 -5.87 -12.30 -15.11
N ALA A 33 -5.78 -13.48 -15.72
CA ALA A 33 -4.82 -13.80 -16.78
C ALA A 33 -4.97 -12.88 -18.00
N ALA A 34 -6.21 -12.58 -18.38
CA ALA A 34 -6.53 -11.66 -19.48
C ALA A 34 -6.39 -10.17 -19.10
N GLY A 35 -5.97 -9.84 -17.86
CA GLY A 35 -5.90 -8.45 -17.39
C GLY A 35 -7.26 -7.78 -17.11
N LEU A 36 -8.32 -8.58 -16.92
CA LEU A 36 -9.69 -8.12 -16.69
C LEU A 36 -10.04 -8.11 -15.19
N SER A 37 -11.08 -7.35 -14.83
CA SER A 37 -11.65 -7.42 -13.48
C SER A 37 -12.24 -8.81 -13.22
N PHE A 38 -12.08 -9.31 -11.99
CA PHE A 38 -12.50 -10.65 -11.57
C PHE A 38 -13.61 -10.64 -10.50
N SER A 39 -14.30 -9.52 -10.34
CA SER A 39 -15.50 -9.41 -9.50
C SER A 39 -16.78 -9.75 -10.29
N GLY A 40 -17.80 -10.24 -9.59
CA GLY A 40 -19.10 -10.60 -10.18
C GLY A 40 -19.48 -12.06 -9.96
N ASN A 41 -20.71 -12.39 -10.35
CA ASN A 41 -21.21 -13.75 -10.42
C ASN A 41 -20.65 -14.48 -11.67
N LYS A 42 -20.98 -15.77 -11.81
CA LYS A 42 -20.47 -16.62 -12.90
C LYS A 42 -20.79 -16.04 -14.28
N ASP A 43 -22.02 -15.57 -14.48
CA ASP A 43 -22.50 -15.09 -15.78
C ASP A 43 -21.78 -13.81 -16.21
N VAL A 44 -21.59 -12.87 -15.28
CA VAL A 44 -20.83 -11.64 -15.52
C VAL A 44 -19.37 -11.93 -15.91
N LEU A 45 -18.75 -12.95 -15.29
CA LEU A 45 -17.38 -13.35 -15.65
C LEU A 45 -17.31 -13.98 -17.05
N ILE A 46 -18.30 -14.82 -17.40
CA ILE A 46 -18.40 -15.44 -18.72
C ILE A 46 -18.63 -14.36 -19.78
N GLU A 47 -19.60 -13.46 -19.58
CA GLU A 47 -19.89 -12.35 -20.50
C GLU A 47 -18.66 -11.45 -20.71
N ARG A 48 -17.93 -11.15 -19.62
CA ARG A 48 -16.72 -10.33 -19.68
C ARG A 48 -15.61 -11.01 -20.48
N LEU A 49 -15.36 -12.29 -20.24
CA LEU A 49 -14.41 -13.07 -21.04
C LEU A 49 -14.85 -13.16 -22.50
N SER A 50 -16.15 -13.27 -22.72
CA SER A 50 -16.73 -13.41 -24.06
C SER A 50 -16.66 -12.14 -24.89
N SER A 51 -16.78 -11.00 -24.23
CA SER A 51 -16.73 -9.68 -24.87
C SER A 51 -15.29 -9.20 -25.07
N HIS A 52 -14.31 -9.82 -24.40
CA HIS A 52 -12.92 -9.43 -24.49
C HIS A 52 -12.24 -10.03 -25.72
N HIS A 53 -11.48 -9.23 -26.47
CA HIS A 53 -10.81 -9.67 -27.70
C HIS A 53 -9.97 -10.95 -27.54
N LEU A 54 -9.21 -11.09 -26.44
CA LEU A 54 -8.45 -12.33 -26.18
C LEU A 54 -9.34 -13.50 -25.75
N GLY A 55 -10.40 -13.23 -24.98
CA GLY A 55 -11.27 -14.29 -24.45
C GLY A 55 -12.24 -14.82 -25.50
N ALA A 56 -12.63 -13.97 -26.46
CA ALA A 56 -13.49 -14.31 -27.59
C ALA A 56 -12.84 -15.34 -28.53
N LEU A 57 -11.50 -15.35 -28.66
CA LEU A 57 -10.76 -16.33 -29.47
C LEU A 57 -11.03 -17.78 -29.06
N PHE A 58 -11.39 -17.99 -27.79
CA PHE A 58 -11.62 -19.32 -27.23
C PHE A 58 -13.10 -19.68 -27.17
N ILE A 59 -14.01 -18.80 -27.62
CA ILE A 59 -15.44 -19.12 -27.65
C ILE A 59 -15.71 -20.08 -28.79
N TRP A 60 -16.27 -21.23 -28.43
CA TRP A 60 -16.89 -22.13 -29.38
C TRP A 60 -18.18 -21.46 -29.87
N VAL A 61 -18.12 -20.75 -30.99
CA VAL A 61 -19.36 -20.33 -31.64
C VAL A 61 -19.87 -21.57 -32.37
N SER A 62 -20.94 -22.17 -31.87
CA SER A 62 -21.70 -23.26 -32.51
C SER A 62 -22.42 -22.77 -33.77
N SER A 63 -21.73 -22.06 -34.66
CA SER A 63 -22.27 -21.76 -35.98
C SER A 63 -22.11 -23.01 -36.82
N ARG A 64 -23.22 -23.50 -37.40
CA ARG A 64 -23.25 -24.68 -38.28
C ARG A 64 -22.25 -24.62 -39.45
N ALA A 65 -21.68 -23.44 -39.73
CA ALA A 65 -20.72 -23.23 -40.80
C ALA A 65 -19.25 -23.42 -40.39
N ASN A 66 -18.89 -23.46 -39.10
CA ASN A 66 -17.51 -23.75 -38.68
C ASN A 66 -17.46 -24.36 -37.25
N PRO A 67 -17.49 -25.70 -37.11
CA PRO A 67 -17.48 -26.37 -35.79
C PRO A 67 -16.11 -26.34 -35.08
N ALA A 68 -15.07 -25.79 -35.71
CA ALA A 68 -13.71 -25.85 -35.22
C ALA A 68 -13.38 -24.64 -34.32
N GLY A 69 -13.90 -24.62 -33.10
CA GLY A 69 -13.20 -23.87 -32.05
C GLY A 69 -11.85 -24.53 -31.77
N LEU A 70 -10.89 -23.76 -31.27
CA LEU A 70 -9.51 -24.22 -31.03
C LEU A 70 -9.50 -25.54 -30.25
N THR A 71 -8.95 -26.59 -30.85
CA THR A 71 -8.74 -27.89 -30.21
C THR A 71 -7.58 -27.81 -29.21
N ASN A 72 -7.38 -28.85 -28.38
CA ASN A 72 -6.20 -28.87 -27.51
C ASN A 72 -4.89 -28.95 -28.29
N THR A 73 -4.90 -29.49 -29.52
CA THR A 73 -3.73 -29.51 -30.41
C THR A 73 -3.40 -28.10 -30.86
N ASP A 74 -4.39 -27.34 -31.33
CA ASP A 74 -4.22 -25.95 -31.76
C ASP A 74 -3.71 -25.08 -30.61
N LEU A 75 -4.23 -25.27 -29.39
CA LEU A 75 -3.74 -24.56 -28.20
C LEU A 75 -2.28 -24.89 -27.88
N LYS A 76 -1.84 -26.13 -28.09
CA LYS A 76 -0.43 -26.52 -27.90
C LYS A 76 0.46 -25.92 -28.96
N GLU A 77 0.02 -25.88 -30.22
CA GLU A 77 0.74 -25.23 -31.32
C GLU A 77 0.87 -23.72 -31.08
N ILE A 78 -0.19 -23.05 -30.60
CA ILE A 78 -0.13 -21.64 -30.19
C ILE A 78 0.88 -21.43 -29.06
N CYS A 79 0.88 -22.30 -28.04
CA CYS A 79 1.88 -22.24 -26.97
C CYS A 79 3.31 -22.42 -27.51
N GLU A 80 3.53 -23.41 -28.38
CA GLU A 80 4.83 -23.72 -28.97
C GLU A 80 5.36 -22.57 -29.83
N GLY A 81 4.52 -22.01 -30.71
CA GLY A 81 4.87 -20.85 -31.54
C GLY A 81 5.19 -19.58 -30.75
N ARG A 82 4.80 -19.53 -29.47
CA ARG A 82 5.08 -18.41 -28.55
C ARG A 82 6.17 -18.71 -27.53
N GLY A 83 6.79 -19.89 -27.59
CA GLY A 83 7.80 -20.32 -26.61
C GLY A 83 7.26 -20.54 -25.19
N ILE A 84 5.97 -20.88 -25.06
CA ILE A 84 5.32 -21.17 -23.78
C ILE A 84 5.14 -22.68 -23.60
N ALA A 85 5.14 -23.17 -22.35
CA ALA A 85 4.96 -24.58 -22.04
C ALA A 85 3.65 -25.17 -22.62
N LYS A 86 3.77 -26.26 -23.40
CA LYS A 86 2.67 -26.97 -24.08
C LYS A 86 2.02 -28.12 -23.29
N THR A 87 2.33 -28.26 -22.01
CA THR A 87 1.83 -29.34 -21.14
C THR A 87 0.60 -28.91 -20.33
N GLY A 88 -0.31 -29.83 -20.05
CA GLY A 88 -1.45 -29.60 -19.15
C GLY A 88 -2.81 -29.62 -19.83
N SER A 89 -3.83 -29.32 -19.03
CA SER A 89 -5.24 -29.27 -19.40
C SER A 89 -5.56 -28.08 -20.31
N ARG A 90 -6.69 -28.15 -21.02
CA ARG A 90 -7.21 -27.04 -21.85
C ARG A 90 -7.21 -25.70 -21.09
N TYR A 91 -7.66 -25.73 -19.84
CA TYR A 91 -7.73 -24.57 -18.97
C TYR A 91 -6.35 -23.93 -18.73
N GLU A 92 -5.34 -24.75 -18.44
CA GLU A 92 -3.97 -24.27 -18.19
C GLU A 92 -3.35 -23.67 -19.45
N LEU A 93 -3.56 -24.31 -20.61
CA LEU A 93 -3.08 -23.81 -21.90
C LEU A 93 -3.69 -22.44 -22.22
N VAL A 94 -5.02 -22.31 -22.15
CA VAL A 94 -5.70 -21.03 -22.38
C VAL A 94 -5.21 -19.97 -21.40
N CYS A 95 -5.04 -20.32 -20.12
CA CYS A 95 -4.56 -19.38 -19.13
C CYS A 95 -3.15 -18.86 -19.45
N ARG A 96 -2.23 -19.73 -19.85
CA ARG A 96 -0.86 -19.32 -20.20
C ARG A 96 -0.86 -18.42 -21.44
N ILE A 97 -1.67 -18.75 -22.45
CA ILE A 97 -1.84 -17.92 -23.64
C ILE A 97 -2.35 -16.51 -23.27
N LEU A 98 -3.39 -16.42 -22.44
CA LEU A 98 -3.93 -15.15 -21.98
C LEU A 98 -2.91 -14.32 -21.19
N GLN A 99 -2.14 -14.95 -20.29
CA GLN A 99 -1.09 -14.28 -19.52
C GLN A 99 0.00 -13.72 -20.43
N HIS A 100 0.44 -14.50 -21.42
CA HIS A 100 1.47 -14.07 -22.36
C HIS A 100 1.00 -12.85 -23.16
N GLU A 101 -0.20 -12.90 -23.74
CA GLU A 101 -0.78 -11.79 -24.50
C GLU A 101 -0.96 -10.52 -23.69
N SER A 102 -1.48 -10.66 -22.46
CA SER A 102 -1.66 -9.54 -21.55
C SER A 102 -0.32 -8.88 -21.19
N ASN A 103 0.72 -9.69 -20.92
CA ASN A 103 2.05 -9.19 -20.63
C ASN A 103 2.70 -8.52 -21.85
N GLU A 104 2.56 -9.11 -23.04
CA GLU A 104 3.07 -8.55 -24.28
C GLU A 104 2.43 -7.18 -24.57
N ALA A 105 1.10 -7.06 -24.43
CA ALA A 105 0.39 -5.79 -24.55
C ALA A 105 0.89 -4.73 -23.56
N LEU A 106 1.19 -5.11 -22.31
CA LEU A 106 1.75 -4.20 -21.31
C LEU A 106 3.16 -3.73 -21.66
N THR A 107 4.01 -4.63 -22.15
CA THR A 107 5.38 -4.29 -22.58
C THR A 107 5.38 -3.40 -23.82
N ALA A 108 4.51 -3.68 -24.80
CA ALA A 108 4.35 -2.86 -25.99
C ALA A 108 3.82 -1.45 -25.64
N ALA A 109 2.86 -1.35 -24.73
CA ALA A 109 2.35 -0.07 -24.24
C ALA A 109 3.43 0.74 -23.48
N ALA A 110 4.27 0.06 -22.68
CA ALA A 110 5.40 0.68 -21.99
C ALA A 110 6.46 1.18 -23.00
N ALA A 111 6.78 0.39 -24.01
CA ALA A 111 7.71 0.76 -25.09
C ALA A 111 7.18 1.91 -25.95
N ALA A 112 5.87 1.94 -26.26
CA ALA A 112 5.24 3.03 -27.00
C ALA A 112 5.26 4.35 -26.20
N LYS A 113 5.03 4.28 -24.89
CA LYS A 113 5.18 5.45 -23.98
C LYS A 113 6.64 5.93 -23.90
N ALA A 114 7.61 5.04 -24.01
CA ALA A 114 9.02 5.40 -24.08
C ALA A 114 9.38 6.08 -25.43
N LYS A 115 8.80 5.65 -26.55
CA LYS A 115 9.03 6.23 -27.88
C LYS A 115 8.41 7.63 -28.06
N LYS A 116 7.24 7.90 -27.46
CA LYS A 116 6.60 9.25 -27.52
C LYS A 116 7.33 10.35 -26.74
N LYS A 117 8.39 10.04 -25.98
CA LYS A 117 9.23 11.02 -25.27
C LYS A 117 10.55 11.36 -25.99
N ARG A 118 10.81 10.80 -27.17
CA ARG A 118 11.99 11.20 -27.96
C ARG A 118 11.57 12.24 -29.00
N LYS A 119 11.72 13.52 -28.64
CA LYS A 119 11.96 14.55 -29.67
C LYS A 119 13.22 14.13 -30.45
N PRO A 120 13.28 14.39 -31.77
CA PRO A 120 14.42 14.00 -32.59
C PRO A 120 15.67 14.70 -32.05
N LEU A 121 16.64 13.90 -31.61
CA LEU A 121 17.92 14.35 -31.09
C LEU A 121 18.84 14.58 -32.28
N ALA A 122 18.85 15.82 -32.78
CA ALA A 122 20.02 16.34 -33.45
C ALA A 122 21.03 16.72 -32.36
N HIS A 123 22.28 16.31 -32.59
CA HIS A 123 23.51 16.63 -31.87
C HIS A 123 23.87 15.86 -30.60
N LEU A 124 24.94 15.07 -30.77
CA LEU A 124 25.93 14.65 -29.78
C LEU A 124 26.35 15.81 -28.86
N SER A 125 26.08 15.70 -27.57
CA SER A 125 26.93 16.26 -26.51
C SER A 125 26.64 15.49 -25.22
N GLY A 126 27.69 14.98 -24.56
CA GLY A 126 27.62 14.11 -23.40
C GLY A 126 27.15 14.83 -22.14
N GLN A 127 25.84 15.00 -21.96
CA GLN A 127 25.29 15.43 -20.68
C GLN A 127 25.03 14.25 -19.74
N PRO A 128 25.35 14.37 -18.44
CA PRO A 128 25.08 13.34 -17.44
C PRO A 128 23.58 13.08 -17.37
N LEU A 129 23.18 11.80 -17.40
CA LEU A 129 21.81 11.41 -17.18
C LEU A 129 21.38 11.90 -15.78
N GLU A 130 20.55 12.93 -15.72
CA GLU A 130 19.98 13.41 -14.46
C GLU A 130 19.29 12.23 -13.73
N ALA A 131 19.84 11.87 -12.57
CA ALA A 131 19.28 10.83 -11.72
C ALA A 131 17.85 11.23 -11.35
N LYS A 132 16.88 10.41 -11.76
CA LYS A 132 15.47 10.61 -11.38
C LYS A 132 15.39 10.67 -9.85
N LYS A 133 14.85 11.78 -9.33
CA LYS A 133 14.63 11.96 -7.89
C LYS A 133 13.88 10.74 -7.33
N PRO A 134 14.40 10.07 -6.28
CA PRO A 134 13.77 8.89 -5.72
C PRO A 134 12.35 9.22 -5.26
N ARG A 135 11.37 8.42 -5.70
CA ARG A 135 9.98 8.59 -5.29
C ARG A 135 9.84 8.20 -3.83
N ILE A 136 9.21 9.07 -3.04
CA ILE A 136 8.88 8.81 -1.64
C ILE A 136 7.74 7.79 -1.62
N SER A 137 7.92 6.69 -0.87
CA SER A 137 6.84 5.73 -0.65
C SER A 137 5.77 6.36 0.22
N GLN A 138 4.51 6.08 -0.09
CA GLN A 138 3.38 6.54 0.71
C GLN A 138 3.22 5.61 1.94
N PRO A 139 2.79 6.13 3.11
CA PRO A 139 2.64 5.33 4.33
C PRO A 139 1.79 4.06 4.14
N HIS A 140 0.66 4.16 3.44
CA HIS A 140 -0.22 3.02 3.17
C HIS A 140 0.44 1.92 2.31
N VAL A 141 1.41 2.28 1.44
CA VAL A 141 2.16 1.30 0.64
C VAL A 141 3.10 0.50 1.53
N LEU A 142 3.75 1.16 2.49
CA LEU A 142 4.64 0.53 3.46
C LEU A 142 3.86 -0.39 4.42
N TYR A 143 2.73 0.11 4.95
CA TYR A 143 1.81 -0.69 5.76
C TYR A 143 1.39 -1.99 5.06
N ASN A 144 0.92 -1.88 3.81
CA ASN A 144 0.49 -3.03 3.01
C ASN A 144 1.63 -3.98 2.64
N ARG A 145 2.89 -3.52 2.63
CA ARG A 145 4.05 -4.36 2.37
C ARG A 145 4.28 -5.33 3.54
N ILE A 146 4.26 -4.84 4.77
CA ILE A 146 4.44 -5.66 5.97
C ILE A 146 3.23 -6.57 6.19
N GLN A 147 2.01 -6.05 6.05
CA GLN A 147 0.79 -6.86 6.18
C GLN A 147 0.74 -8.04 5.21
N ARG A 148 1.18 -7.86 3.96
CA ARG A 148 1.28 -8.98 3.01
C ARG A 148 2.26 -10.06 3.47
N LYS A 149 3.37 -9.67 4.08
CA LYS A 149 4.36 -10.63 4.62
C LYS A 149 3.82 -11.35 5.84
N ILE A 150 3.15 -10.66 6.76
CA ILE A 150 2.46 -11.27 7.89
C ILE A 150 1.43 -12.30 7.38
N ASN A 151 0.54 -11.90 6.47
CA ASN A 151 -0.49 -12.79 5.95
C ASN A 151 0.05 -13.93 5.07
N SER A 152 1.32 -13.86 4.63
CA SER A 152 1.96 -14.95 3.91
C SER A 152 2.27 -16.17 4.78
N GLY A 153 2.32 -16.00 6.11
CA GLY A 153 2.55 -17.09 7.07
C GLY A 153 1.53 -18.24 6.94
N TYR A 154 0.29 -17.92 6.59
CA TYR A 154 -0.78 -18.91 6.41
C TYR A 154 -0.87 -19.49 5.00
N THR A 155 -0.36 -18.78 4.00
CA THR A 155 -0.53 -19.18 2.60
C THR A 155 0.68 -19.94 2.08
N ASP A 156 1.88 -19.53 2.49
CA ASP A 156 3.13 -20.08 1.98
C ASP A 156 3.49 -21.39 2.68
N GLU A 157 3.64 -22.46 1.90
CA GLU A 157 3.92 -23.82 2.40
C GLU A 157 5.22 -23.89 3.21
N LYS A 158 6.18 -23.00 2.93
CA LYS A 158 7.45 -22.98 3.68
C LYS A 158 7.29 -22.66 5.16
N TYR A 159 6.17 -22.05 5.56
CA TYR A 159 5.85 -21.76 6.97
C TYR A 159 4.87 -22.77 7.58
N LYS A 160 4.35 -23.72 6.78
CA LYS A 160 3.42 -24.76 7.23
C LYS A 160 4.10 -26.06 7.67
N SER A 161 5.43 -26.18 7.50
CA SER A 161 6.14 -27.42 7.80
C SER A 161 6.10 -27.77 9.29
N TYR A 162 5.74 -29.03 9.56
CA TYR A 162 5.43 -29.61 10.87
C TYR A 162 6.58 -29.61 11.90
N SER A 163 7.80 -29.19 11.54
CA SER A 163 9.01 -29.35 12.36
C SER A 163 9.56 -28.04 12.97
N GLY A 164 8.78 -26.95 12.99
CA GLY A 164 9.08 -25.79 13.85
C GLY A 164 10.35 -24.98 13.52
N SER A 165 11.06 -25.27 12.43
CA SER A 165 12.40 -24.68 12.17
C SER A 165 12.42 -23.47 11.24
N ARG A 166 11.28 -23.07 10.65
CA ARG A 166 11.19 -21.87 9.81
C ARG A 166 10.34 -20.80 10.47
N ALA A 167 11.00 -19.93 11.23
CA ALA A 167 10.36 -18.82 11.90
C ALA A 167 9.87 -17.78 10.87
N HIS A 168 8.56 -17.70 10.72
CA HIS A 168 7.90 -16.65 9.93
C HIS A 168 8.18 -15.27 10.54
N ALA A 169 8.29 -15.18 11.86
CA ALA A 169 8.59 -13.99 12.62
C ALA A 169 9.89 -13.30 12.18
N GLY A 170 11.02 -14.01 12.16
CA GLY A 170 12.31 -13.44 11.73
C GLY A 170 12.26 -12.86 10.32
N ASP A 171 11.53 -13.51 9.42
CA ASP A 171 11.32 -13.05 8.04
C ASP A 171 10.45 -11.77 7.95
N VAL A 172 9.50 -11.59 8.88
CA VAL A 172 8.70 -10.37 9.03
C VAL A 172 9.55 -9.23 9.61
N TYR A 173 10.30 -9.50 10.70
CA TYR A 173 11.15 -8.51 11.36
C TYR A 173 12.29 -8.03 10.47
N LYS A 174 12.92 -8.95 9.73
CA LYS A 174 13.93 -8.61 8.72
C LYS A 174 13.37 -7.69 7.64
N LEU A 175 12.16 -7.98 7.15
CA LEU A 175 11.50 -7.12 6.16
C LEU A 175 11.17 -5.73 6.74
N LEU A 176 10.76 -5.68 8.02
CA LEU A 176 10.49 -4.43 8.73
C LEU A 176 11.74 -3.57 8.83
N SER A 177 12.85 -4.11 9.34
CA SER A 177 14.13 -3.40 9.42
C SER A 177 14.63 -2.94 8.03
N GLN A 178 14.56 -3.81 7.03
CA GLN A 178 14.93 -3.47 5.65
C GLN A 178 14.08 -2.34 5.07
N ALA A 179 12.78 -2.33 5.36
CA ALA A 179 11.90 -1.27 4.89
C ALA A 179 12.25 0.08 5.53
N ILE A 180 12.63 0.10 6.81
CA ILE A 180 13.11 1.32 7.49
C ILE A 180 14.39 1.82 6.82
N ASN A 181 15.37 0.94 6.59
CA ASN A 181 16.63 1.31 5.93
C ASN A 181 16.41 1.90 4.54
N VAL A 182 15.76 1.14 3.66
CA VAL A 182 15.62 1.53 2.25
C VAL A 182 14.73 2.76 2.06
N GLU A 183 13.68 2.89 2.88
CA GLU A 183 12.67 3.93 2.67
C GLU A 183 12.89 5.17 3.52
N ILE A 184 13.66 5.08 4.62
CA ILE A 184 13.84 6.17 5.58
C ILE A 184 15.32 6.55 5.69
N THR A 185 16.18 5.61 6.12
CA THR A 185 17.59 5.86 6.40
C THR A 185 18.38 6.21 5.14
N ASP A 186 18.37 5.33 4.12
CA ASP A 186 19.15 5.47 2.88
C ASP A 186 18.74 6.71 2.07
N LYS A 187 17.47 7.10 2.18
CA LYS A 187 16.94 8.31 1.53
C LYS A 187 17.25 9.59 2.33
N GLY A 188 17.78 9.45 3.55
CA GLY A 188 18.16 10.54 4.44
C GLY A 188 16.96 11.29 5.01
N TYR A 189 15.80 10.66 5.15
CA TYR A 189 14.61 11.35 5.65
C TYR A 189 14.71 11.73 7.12
N SER A 190 15.41 10.93 7.94
CA SER A 190 15.60 11.25 9.36
C SER A 190 16.28 12.60 9.57
N GLN A 191 17.12 13.05 8.62
CA GLN A 191 17.77 14.36 8.67
C GLN A 191 16.98 15.43 7.89
N LYS A 192 16.48 15.10 6.69
CA LYS A 192 15.83 16.08 5.80
C LYS A 192 14.40 16.43 6.22
N ASN A 193 13.64 15.46 6.72
CA ASN A 193 12.26 15.64 7.16
C ASN A 193 11.91 14.61 8.27
N PRO A 194 12.35 14.88 9.52
CA PRO A 194 12.20 13.93 10.62
C PRO A 194 10.74 13.58 10.92
N LYS A 195 9.81 14.54 10.80
CA LYS A 195 8.36 14.28 10.98
C LYS A 195 7.85 13.26 9.96
N LYS A 196 8.27 13.38 8.69
CA LYS A 196 7.86 12.42 7.66
C LYS A 196 8.51 11.07 7.86
N ALA A 197 9.77 11.02 8.29
CA ALA A 197 10.44 9.78 8.67
C ALA A 197 9.65 9.04 9.77
N LEU A 198 9.23 9.76 10.82
CA LEU A 198 8.42 9.21 11.90
C LEU A 198 7.05 8.71 11.41
N GLU A 199 6.37 9.43 10.51
CA GLU A 199 5.10 8.99 9.93
C GLU A 199 5.25 7.67 9.15
N LEU A 200 6.32 7.53 8.36
CA LEU A 200 6.61 6.31 7.60
C LEU A 200 6.96 5.14 8.54
N ALA A 201 7.78 5.39 9.57
CA ALA A 201 8.12 4.40 10.59
C ALA A 201 6.88 3.92 11.36
N LYS A 202 6.03 4.86 11.79
CA LYS A 202 4.73 4.52 12.42
C LYS A 202 3.89 3.63 11.54
N ALA A 203 3.77 3.91 10.24
CA ALA A 203 2.98 3.06 9.35
C ALA A 203 3.49 1.62 9.29
N LEU A 204 4.82 1.42 9.29
CA LEU A 204 5.47 0.11 9.32
C LEU A 204 5.21 -0.65 10.65
N PHE A 205 5.35 0.03 11.79
CA PHE A 205 5.11 -0.59 13.10
C PHE A 205 3.61 -0.77 13.43
N VAL A 206 2.74 0.11 12.93
CA VAL A 206 1.28 -0.10 12.99
C VAL A 206 0.87 -1.32 12.18
N SER A 207 1.49 -1.57 11.01
CA SER A 207 1.27 -2.85 10.32
C SER A 207 1.75 -4.05 11.11
N LEU A 208 2.83 -3.92 11.89
CA LEU A 208 3.29 -5.01 12.74
C LEU A 208 2.26 -5.28 13.85
N THR A 209 1.83 -4.26 14.61
CA THR A 209 0.89 -4.43 15.74
C THR A 209 -0.45 -4.98 15.30
N HIS A 210 -1.01 -4.50 14.18
CA HIS A 210 -2.30 -5.00 13.68
C HIS A 210 -2.28 -6.47 13.26
N GLY A 211 -1.12 -6.94 12.78
CA GLY A 211 -0.94 -8.31 12.31
C GLY A 211 -0.18 -9.20 13.30
N PHE A 212 0.07 -8.73 14.53
CA PHE A 212 1.01 -9.42 15.42
C PHE A 212 0.52 -10.82 15.79
N GLN A 213 -0.77 -10.97 16.11
CA GLN A 213 -1.38 -12.28 16.39
C GLN A 213 -1.36 -13.25 15.20
N ASN A 214 -1.07 -12.76 14.00
CA ASN A 214 -1.04 -13.54 12.77
C ASN A 214 0.37 -14.03 12.41
N ILE A 215 1.38 -13.69 13.21
CA ILE A 215 2.75 -14.15 13.01
C ILE A 215 2.89 -15.52 13.67
N ASN A 216 3.40 -16.51 12.92
CA ASN A 216 3.71 -17.80 13.50
C ASN A 216 4.98 -17.70 14.35
N TYR A 217 4.85 -18.03 15.64
CA TYR A 217 5.95 -18.02 16.62
C TYR A 217 6.69 -16.67 16.74
N PRO A 218 5.98 -15.58 17.10
CA PRO A 218 6.58 -14.24 17.16
C PRO A 218 7.83 -14.17 18.07
N GLY A 219 7.87 -14.91 19.18
CA GLY A 219 9.03 -14.92 20.10
C GLY A 219 10.14 -15.92 19.77
N TYR A 220 10.08 -16.65 18.65
CA TYR A 220 11.14 -17.59 18.25
C TYR A 220 11.90 -17.05 17.03
N ASP A 221 13.24 -17.07 17.14
CA ASP A 221 14.25 -16.73 16.13
C ASP A 221 14.69 -15.24 16.07
N ASN A 222 15.97 -15.06 15.73
CA ASN A 222 16.76 -13.83 15.55
C ASN A 222 16.13 -12.52 16.09
N MET A 223 16.14 -12.39 17.43
CA MET A 223 15.81 -11.17 18.18
C MET A 223 16.50 -9.92 17.59
N ASP A 224 17.67 -10.11 16.98
CA ASP A 224 18.46 -9.08 16.33
C ASP A 224 17.67 -8.26 15.31
N SER A 225 16.78 -8.87 14.52
CA SER A 225 16.09 -8.13 13.45
C SER A 225 15.00 -7.19 13.96
N LEU A 226 14.28 -7.57 15.03
CA LEU A 226 13.30 -6.69 15.65
C LEU A 226 14.02 -5.61 16.46
N GLY A 227 15.02 -5.98 17.26
CA GLY A 227 15.86 -5.03 18.00
C GLY A 227 16.50 -3.98 17.07
N ASP A 228 17.05 -4.41 15.94
CA ASP A 228 17.62 -3.54 14.91
C ASP A 228 16.56 -2.61 14.27
N ALA A 229 15.30 -3.05 14.13
CA ALA A 229 14.21 -2.17 13.69
C ALA A 229 13.83 -1.15 14.78
N MET A 230 13.84 -1.56 16.05
CA MET A 230 13.49 -0.74 17.21
C MET A 230 14.53 0.33 17.49
N GLY A 231 15.82 0.01 17.45
CA GLY A 231 16.89 0.99 17.58
C GLY A 231 16.82 2.07 16.49
N LYS A 232 16.42 1.70 15.25
CA LYS A 232 16.19 2.70 14.20
C LYS A 232 14.94 3.56 14.46
N LEU A 233 13.88 2.97 15.01
CA LEU A 233 12.71 3.73 15.42
C LEU A 233 13.08 4.76 16.49
N GLU A 234 13.88 4.36 17.47
CA GLU A 234 14.40 5.24 18.53
C GLU A 234 15.17 6.43 17.93
N THR A 235 16.15 6.18 17.05
CA THR A 235 16.89 7.26 16.35
C THR A 235 15.96 8.19 15.55
N ILE A 236 14.92 7.64 14.89
CA ILE A 236 13.94 8.44 14.15
C ILE A 236 13.09 9.30 15.10
N VAL A 237 12.66 8.74 16.24
CA VAL A 237 11.90 9.47 17.26
C VAL A 237 12.76 10.58 17.86
N GLU A 238 14.01 10.29 18.23
CA GLU A 238 14.97 11.28 18.74
C GLU A 238 15.10 12.46 17.78
N SER A 239 15.34 12.17 16.49
CA SER A 239 15.47 13.19 15.44
C SER A 239 14.18 14.01 15.24
N ALA A 240 13.01 13.41 15.48
CA ALA A 240 11.72 14.08 15.31
C ALA A 240 11.24 14.82 16.57
N CYS A 241 11.67 14.40 17.76
CA CYS A 241 11.07 14.80 19.03
C CYS A 241 11.07 16.31 19.24
N GLY A 242 12.19 16.99 18.92
CA GLY A 242 12.29 18.46 19.02
C GLY A 242 11.38 19.23 18.07
N LEU A 243 10.84 18.58 17.02
CA LEU A 243 9.96 19.21 16.04
C LEU A 243 8.47 18.96 16.32
N LEU A 244 8.14 17.98 17.16
CA LEU A 244 6.75 17.60 17.44
C LEU A 244 6.09 18.62 18.37
N SER A 245 4.83 18.96 18.07
CA SER A 245 3.98 19.70 19.01
C SER A 245 3.68 18.85 20.25
N ARG A 246 3.22 19.49 21.35
CA ARG A 246 2.80 18.76 22.56
C ARG A 246 1.75 17.69 22.25
N GLU A 247 0.75 18.02 21.42
CA GLU A 247 -0.28 17.08 20.98
C GLU A 247 0.29 15.92 20.14
N GLU A 248 1.23 16.22 19.23
CA GLU A 248 1.91 15.20 18.43
C GLU A 248 2.77 14.27 19.30
N LYS A 249 3.45 14.79 20.33
CA LYS A 249 4.20 13.99 21.31
C LYS A 249 3.27 13.07 22.09
N THR A 250 2.18 13.58 22.66
CA THR A 250 1.19 12.76 23.39
C THR A 250 0.59 11.66 22.50
N LYS A 251 0.25 11.96 21.23
CA LYS A 251 -0.22 10.94 20.28
C LYS A 251 0.84 9.88 19.98
N THR A 252 2.11 10.29 19.91
CA THR A 252 3.23 9.37 19.69
C THR A 252 3.48 8.50 20.92
N LEU A 253 3.40 9.06 22.12
CA LEU A 253 3.55 8.34 23.39
C LEU A 253 2.49 7.26 23.56
N LYS A 254 1.21 7.59 23.38
CA LYS A 254 0.11 6.61 23.44
C LYS A 254 0.27 5.48 22.41
N TRP A 255 0.87 5.81 21.26
CA TRP A 255 1.16 4.83 20.23
C TRP A 255 2.33 3.91 20.61
N SER A 256 3.40 4.43 21.22
CA SER A 256 4.52 3.63 21.70
C SER A 256 4.13 2.74 22.88
N GLU A 257 3.28 3.21 23.80
CA GLU A 257 2.69 2.39 24.88
C GLU A 257 1.92 1.19 24.30
N LYS A 258 1.08 1.43 23.28
CA LYS A 258 0.35 0.35 22.60
C LYS A 258 1.29 -0.65 21.93
N LEU A 259 2.38 -0.17 21.33
CA LEU A 259 3.41 -1.02 20.74
C LEU A 259 4.09 -1.88 21.82
N SER A 260 4.47 -1.30 22.95
CA SER A 260 5.05 -2.00 24.11
C SER A 260 4.14 -3.13 24.59
N VAL A 261 2.87 -2.82 24.89
CA VAL A 261 1.88 -3.83 25.32
C VAL A 261 1.72 -4.97 24.31
N THR A 262 1.88 -4.69 23.01
CA THR A 262 1.75 -5.71 21.96
C THR A 262 2.93 -6.68 21.95
N ILE A 263 4.14 -6.20 22.23
CA ILE A 263 5.37 -7.00 22.13
C ILE A 263 5.83 -7.61 23.46
N ALA A 264 5.45 -7.03 24.60
CA ALA A 264 5.87 -7.45 25.94
C ALA A 264 5.65 -8.95 26.24
N PRO A 265 4.56 -9.62 25.79
CA PRO A 265 4.37 -11.05 26.08
C PRO A 265 5.43 -12.00 25.47
N TYR A 266 6.34 -11.48 24.64
CA TYR A 266 7.29 -12.27 23.86
C TYR A 266 8.76 -12.02 24.25
N ASP A 267 9.00 -11.28 25.34
CA ASP A 267 10.30 -11.13 25.99
C ASP A 267 11.42 -10.60 25.07
N PHE A 268 11.11 -9.53 24.33
CA PHE A 268 12.07 -8.87 23.44
C PHE A 268 12.87 -7.80 24.19
N THR A 269 13.83 -8.21 25.02
CA THR A 269 14.62 -7.30 25.88
C THR A 269 15.14 -6.06 25.13
N ASN A 270 15.79 -6.24 23.98
CA ASN A 270 16.31 -5.12 23.17
C ASN A 270 15.21 -4.17 22.65
N ALA A 271 14.02 -4.69 22.40
CA ALA A 271 12.90 -3.88 21.92
C ALA A 271 12.25 -3.09 23.07
N ASP A 272 12.23 -3.68 24.26
CA ASP A 272 11.69 -3.04 25.46
C ASP A 272 12.57 -1.86 25.89
N ASP A 273 13.90 -2.03 25.91
CA ASP A 273 14.84 -0.94 26.22
C ASP A 273 14.67 0.27 25.28
N SER A 274 14.58 0.02 23.96
CA SER A 274 14.32 1.09 22.98
C SER A 274 12.95 1.74 23.16
N LEU A 275 11.92 1.01 23.58
CA LEU A 275 10.60 1.60 23.85
C LEU A 275 10.59 2.45 25.10
N GLU A 276 11.25 2.01 26.17
CA GLU A 276 11.40 2.81 27.38
C GLU A 276 12.11 4.12 27.07
N SER A 277 13.21 4.07 26.31
CA SER A 277 13.91 5.25 25.80
C SER A 277 12.99 6.17 24.98
N ILE A 278 12.22 5.62 24.04
CA ILE A 278 11.24 6.38 23.24
C ILE A 278 10.18 7.04 24.14
N MET A 279 9.65 6.32 25.12
CA MET A 279 8.62 6.83 26.03
C MET A 279 9.19 7.94 26.92
N ALA A 280 10.42 7.80 27.42
CA ALA A 280 11.12 8.83 28.15
C ALA A 280 11.33 10.11 27.31
N MET A 281 11.79 9.99 26.05
CA MET A 281 11.97 11.13 25.14
C MET A 281 10.68 11.88 24.83
N LEU A 282 9.55 11.16 24.77
CA LEU A 282 8.24 11.71 24.43
C LEU A 282 7.48 12.25 25.64
N SER A 283 7.87 11.81 26.84
CA SER A 283 7.32 12.33 28.08
C SER A 283 7.68 13.80 28.15
N VAL A 284 6.66 14.64 28.03
CA VAL A 284 6.83 16.07 28.20
C VAL A 284 7.24 16.22 29.65
N GLU A 285 8.44 16.73 29.89
CA GLU A 285 8.71 17.36 31.18
C GLU A 285 7.63 18.43 31.28
N GLU A 286 6.56 18.10 32.00
CA GLU A 286 5.81 19.07 32.74
C GLU A 286 6.86 19.61 33.69
N SER A 287 7.68 20.54 33.17
CA SER A 287 8.22 21.63 33.95
C SER A 287 7.00 22.07 34.71
N SER A 288 6.95 21.60 35.95
CA SER A 288 6.24 22.26 37.01
C SER A 288 6.72 23.68 36.84
N GLY A 289 5.94 24.48 36.11
CA GLY A 289 5.85 25.89 36.35
C GLY A 289 5.50 25.91 37.81
N ASP A 290 6.56 25.91 38.62
CA ASP A 290 6.54 26.32 39.98
C ASP A 290 6.08 27.76 39.83
N ASP A 291 4.74 27.93 39.84
CA ASP A 291 4.06 29.14 40.23
C ASP A 291 4.38 29.38 41.72
N SER A 292 5.68 29.30 42.08
CA SER A 292 6.23 29.75 43.32
C SER A 292 6.04 31.26 43.31
N ASP A 293 4.98 31.66 43.97
CA ASP A 293 4.90 32.88 44.75
C ASP A 293 5.18 34.16 43.97
N ASN A 294 4.09 34.73 43.45
CA ASN A 294 3.84 36.14 43.71
C ASN A 294 2.58 36.28 44.56
N ASP A 295 2.66 35.69 45.74
CA ASP A 295 1.90 36.11 46.90
C ASP A 295 2.53 37.43 47.39
N ASP A 296 2.11 38.58 46.85
CA ASP A 296 2.02 39.80 47.66
C ASP A 296 1.29 40.99 46.98
N ARG A 297 0.24 41.43 47.70
CA ARG A 297 -0.34 42.79 47.76
C ARG A 297 -1.31 43.25 46.68
N LYS A 298 -2.59 42.96 46.95
CA LYS A 298 -3.72 43.85 46.62
C LYS A 298 -4.23 44.54 47.89
N PRO A 299 -4.19 45.89 48.02
CA PRO A 299 -5.14 46.60 48.84
C PRO A 299 -6.34 47.07 48.00
N ALA A 300 -7.38 47.44 48.73
CA ALA A 300 -8.77 47.49 48.31
C ALA A 300 -9.15 48.62 47.33
N ALA A 301 -10.33 48.41 46.72
CA ALA A 301 -11.32 49.38 46.27
C ALA A 301 -10.98 50.33 45.10
N SER A 302 -11.78 50.25 44.02
CA SER A 302 -12.77 51.29 43.74
C SER A 302 -13.66 50.88 42.56
N LYS A 303 -14.97 50.93 42.81
CA LYS A 303 -16.02 50.90 41.78
C LYS A 303 -15.88 52.15 40.91
N ARG A 304 -15.93 52.01 39.59
CA ARG A 304 -16.55 53.02 38.73
C ARG A 304 -17.15 52.37 37.48
N ASN A 305 -18.47 52.48 37.43
CA ASN A 305 -19.30 52.37 36.23
C ASN A 305 -18.81 53.36 35.16
N ASN A 306 -18.95 52.95 33.90
CA ASN A 306 -19.40 53.68 32.71
C ASN A 306 -19.16 52.69 31.55
N GLY A 307 -20.13 52.29 30.72
CA GLY A 307 -21.14 53.12 30.08
C GLY A 307 -20.66 53.45 28.66
N GLU A 308 -21.46 53.06 27.67
CA GLU A 308 -21.54 53.60 26.30
C GLU A 308 -20.55 53.12 25.21
N ASP A 309 -21.13 52.34 24.29
CA ASP A 309 -21.39 52.68 22.88
C ASP A 309 -20.27 52.98 21.86
N ALA A 310 -20.66 52.66 20.61
CA ALA A 310 -20.11 53.00 19.29
C ALA A 310 -19.15 51.96 18.70
N ALA A 311 -19.57 51.15 17.71
CA ALA A 311 -19.87 51.51 16.32
C ALA A 311 -18.66 52.05 15.56
N GLY A 312 -18.30 51.35 14.48
CA GLY A 312 -17.55 51.91 13.36
C GLY A 312 -16.14 51.35 13.18
N THR A 313 -15.93 50.61 12.09
CA THR A 313 -15.23 51.12 10.90
C THR A 313 -14.65 49.97 10.09
N LEU A 314 -15.27 49.77 8.92
CA LEU A 314 -14.70 49.11 7.75
C LEU A 314 -13.35 49.76 7.39
N ALA A 315 -12.30 48.95 7.25
CA ALA A 315 -11.12 49.34 6.47
C ALA A 315 -10.64 48.16 5.64
N ALA A 316 -10.86 48.31 4.33
CA ALA A 316 -10.33 47.49 3.28
C ALA A 316 -8.80 47.40 3.34
N LYS A 317 -8.26 46.22 3.04
CA LYS A 317 -6.89 46.08 2.51
C LYS A 317 -6.97 45.27 1.22
N GLU A 318 -7.18 46.00 0.13
CA GLU A 318 -6.56 45.66 -1.14
C GLU A 318 -5.04 45.66 -0.93
N ASN A 319 -4.37 44.58 -1.30
CA ASN A 319 -2.97 44.63 -1.66
C ASN A 319 -2.76 43.79 -2.92
N HIS A 320 -2.74 44.53 -4.01
CA HIS A 320 -2.13 44.17 -5.28
C HIS A 320 -0.65 43.85 -5.04
N ALA A 321 -0.18 42.68 -5.51
CA ALA A 321 1.23 42.45 -5.77
C ALA A 321 1.36 41.75 -7.12
N LEU A 322 1.50 42.57 -8.15
CA LEU A 322 2.19 42.22 -9.39
C LEU A 322 3.60 41.75 -9.01
N ASN A 323 4.01 40.58 -9.49
CA ASN A 323 5.43 40.34 -9.65
C ASN A 323 5.72 39.81 -11.05
N THR A 324 6.45 40.66 -11.76
CA THR A 324 6.93 40.57 -13.12
C THR A 324 8.04 39.54 -13.26
N ALA A 325 8.05 38.89 -14.42
CA ALA A 325 9.15 38.09 -14.93
C ALA A 325 10.42 38.94 -15.18
N SER A 326 11.59 38.35 -14.91
CA SER A 326 12.85 38.58 -15.65
C SER A 326 13.92 37.58 -15.19
N HIS A 327 14.06 36.46 -15.92
CA HIS A 327 15.28 36.00 -16.59
C HIS A 327 15.14 34.55 -17.06
#